data_AF-A0A852CB13-F1
#
_entry.id   AF-A0A852CB13-F1
#
_cell.length_a   1.000
_cell.length_b   1.000
_cell.length_c   1.000
_cell.angle_alpha   90.00
_cell.angle_beta   90.00
_cell.angle_gamma   90.00
#
_symmetry.space_group_name_H-M   'P 1'
#
loop_
_entity.id
_entity.type
_entity.pdbx_description
1 polymer ?
#
loop_
_entity_poly.entity_id
_entity_poly.type
_entity_poly.pdbx_seq_one_letter_code
_entity_poly.pdbx_strand_id
1 'polypeptide(L)'
;QVFVKCHFDYDPATDSLIPCKEAGLKFMAGDLLQIVNQDDPNWWQACHVEGGSAGLVPSQLLEEKRKAFVKRDGEVTPGAGTGTALRAGG
;
A
#
# COMPACT_ATOMS: atom_id res chain seq x y z
N GLN A 1 5.54 12.69 -21.88
CA GLN A 1 5.10 11.30 -21.62
C GLN A 1 5.85 10.82 -20.37
N VAL A 2 5.16 10.26 -19.38
CA VAL A 2 5.78 9.70 -18.17
C VAL A 2 5.48 8.20 -18.14
N PHE A 3 6.49 7.40 -17.84
CA PHE A 3 6.37 5.95 -17.68
C PHE A 3 6.88 5.55 -16.31
N VAL A 4 6.21 4.58 -15.69
CA VAL A 4 6.58 4.08 -14.36
C VAL A 4 6.73 2.58 -14.42
N LYS A 5 7.74 2.06 -13.71
CA LYS A 5 7.89 0.63 -13.47
C LYS A 5 7.17 0.30 -12.16
N CYS A 6 6.26 -0.66 -12.21
CA CYS A 6 5.56 -1.14 -11.02
C CYS A 6 6.53 -1.95 -10.15
N HIS A 7 6.54 -1.71 -8.84
CA HIS A 7 7.42 -2.38 -7.89
C HIS A 7 6.68 -3.35 -6.95
N PHE A 8 5.38 -3.50 -7.12
CA PHE A 8 4.50 -4.37 -6.35
C PHE A 8 3.32 -4.80 -7.23
N ASP A 9 2.56 -5.78 -6.76
CA ASP A 9 1.34 -6.24 -7.42
C ASP A 9 0.15 -5.43 -6.92
N TYR A 10 -0.73 -5.02 -7.83
CA TYR A 10 -1.93 -4.27 -7.49
C TYR A 10 -3.15 -4.95 -8.10
N ASP A 11 -4.08 -5.38 -7.24
CA ASP A 11 -5.39 -5.90 -7.64
C ASP A 11 -6.52 -4.98 -7.18
N PRO A 12 -7.16 -4.22 -8.10
CA PRO A 12 -8.29 -3.37 -7.79
C PRO A 12 -9.41 -4.08 -7.04
N ALA A 13 -9.65 -5.38 -7.31
CA ALA A 13 -10.70 -6.16 -6.66
C ALA A 13 -10.52 -6.17 -5.13
N THR A 14 -9.27 -6.15 -4.66
CA THR A 14 -8.91 -6.20 -3.24
C THR A 14 -8.78 -4.83 -2.57
N ASP A 15 -8.70 -3.74 -3.34
CA ASP A 15 -8.42 -2.40 -2.82
C ASP A 15 -9.67 -1.67 -2.34
N SER A 16 -9.93 -1.61 -1.03
CA SER A 16 -11.13 -0.97 -0.47
C SER A 16 -11.18 0.56 -0.65
N LEU A 17 -10.10 1.21 -1.08
CA LEU A 17 -10.04 2.66 -1.23
C LEU A 17 -10.36 3.13 -2.66
N ILE A 18 -10.38 2.24 -3.65
CA ILE A 18 -10.70 2.62 -5.03
C ILE A 18 -12.17 3.04 -5.15
N PRO A 19 -12.49 4.15 -5.85
CA PRO A 19 -13.87 4.61 -5.99
C PRO A 19 -14.79 3.61 -6.70
N CYS A 20 -14.26 2.87 -7.68
CA CYS A 20 -14.98 1.86 -8.47
C CYS A 20 -13.98 0.80 -8.92
N LYS A 21 -14.25 -0.48 -8.61
CA LYS A 21 -13.33 -1.61 -8.82
C LYS A 21 -13.02 -1.81 -10.29
N GLU A 22 -14.04 -1.63 -11.12
CA GLU A 22 -14.03 -1.78 -12.57
C GLU A 22 -13.21 -0.68 -13.26
N ALA A 23 -13.04 0.47 -12.61
CA ALA A 23 -12.19 1.54 -13.10
C ALA A 23 -10.70 1.28 -12.84
N GLY A 24 -10.35 0.28 -12.03
CA GLY A 24 -8.97 0.01 -11.65
C GLY A 24 -8.19 -0.71 -12.74
N LEU A 25 -6.92 -0.32 -12.91
CA LEU A 25 -5.98 -1.03 -13.75
C LEU A 25 -5.16 -2.00 -12.89
N LYS A 26 -5.39 -3.30 -13.06
CA LYS A 26 -4.56 -4.35 -12.44
C LYS A 26 -3.16 -4.33 -13.06
N PHE A 27 -2.13 -4.48 -12.24
CA PHE A 27 -0.74 -4.64 -12.70
C PHE A 27 0.05 -5.55 -11.77
N MET A 28 1.16 -6.05 -12.28
CA MET A 28 2.12 -6.85 -11.53
C MET A 28 3.44 -6.10 -11.35
N ALA A 29 4.23 -6.51 -10.35
CA ALA A 29 5.58 -6.02 -10.17
C ALA A 29 6.42 -6.31 -11.43
N GLY A 30 7.08 -5.28 -11.93
CA GLY A 30 7.88 -5.33 -13.15
C GLY A 30 7.21 -4.70 -14.37
N ASP A 31 5.87 -4.58 -14.38
CA ASP A 31 5.11 -3.96 -15.46
C ASP A 31 5.55 -2.51 -15.70
N LEU A 32 5.48 -2.08 -16.95
CA LEU A 32 5.71 -0.69 -17.35
C LEU A 32 4.38 -0.08 -17.75
N LEU A 33 3.98 0.99 -17.05
CA LEU A 33 2.75 1.71 -17.32
C LEU A 33 3.04 3.11 -17.84
N GLN A 34 2.25 3.55 -18.80
CA GLN A 34 2.23 4.93 -19.25
C GLN A 34 1.26 5.72 -18.38
N ILE A 35 1.72 6.83 -17.83
CA ILE A 35 0.85 7.73 -17.06
C ILE A 35 0.13 8.70 -18.00
N VAL A 36 -1.19 8.79 -17.82
CA VAL A 36 -2.12 9.62 -18.60
C VAL A 36 -2.50 10.89 -17.83
N ASN A 37 -2.83 10.78 -16.54
CA ASN A 37 -3.20 11.91 -15.67
C ASN A 37 -2.73 11.66 -14.22
N GLN A 38 -2.20 12.70 -13.56
CA GLN A 38 -1.71 12.68 -12.16
C GLN A 38 -2.29 13.81 -11.29
N ASP A 39 -3.36 14.47 -11.75
CA ASP A 39 -3.96 15.63 -11.08
C ASP A 39 -4.57 15.26 -9.74
N ASP A 40 -5.12 14.04 -9.61
CA ASP A 40 -5.57 13.52 -8.33
C ASP A 40 -4.37 12.98 -7.53
N PRO A 41 -4.20 13.42 -6.27
CA PRO A 41 -3.04 13.07 -5.46
C PRO A 41 -3.07 11.62 -4.94
N ASN A 42 -4.18 10.91 -5.06
CA ASN A 42 -4.33 9.54 -4.59
C ASN A 42 -4.43 8.54 -5.75
N TRP A 43 -5.09 8.90 -6.86
CA TRP A 43 -5.42 8.01 -7.97
C TRP A 43 -4.95 8.56 -9.32
N TRP A 44 -3.99 7.89 -9.94
CA TRP A 44 -3.53 8.27 -11.26
C TRP A 44 -4.23 7.47 -12.34
N GLN A 45 -4.39 8.06 -13.51
CA GLN A 45 -4.81 7.32 -14.70
C GLN A 45 -3.58 6.83 -15.44
N ALA A 46 -3.53 5.53 -15.70
CA ALA A 46 -2.45 4.89 -16.43
C ALA A 46 -2.99 3.85 -17.43
N CYS A 47 -2.17 3.45 -18.40
CA CYS A 47 -2.45 2.34 -19.30
C CYS A 47 -1.18 1.50 -19.54
N HIS A 48 -1.35 0.25 -19.98
CA HIS A 48 -0.22 -0.56 -20.42
C HIS A 48 0.40 0.02 -21.69
N VAL A 49 1.72 -0.07 -21.80
CA VAL A 49 2.47 0.40 -22.98
C VAL A 49 2.07 -0.37 -24.25
N GLU A 50 1.64 -1.62 -24.11
CA GLU A 50 1.14 -2.44 -25.22
C GLU A 50 -0.21 -1.97 -25.76
N GLY A 51 -0.83 -0.98 -25.11
CA GLY A 51 -2.11 -0.39 -25.47
C GLY A 51 -3.25 -0.76 -24.51
N GLY A 52 -4.43 -0.25 -24.81
CA GLY A 52 -5.64 -0.43 -24.00
C GLY A 52 -6.17 0.86 -23.39
N SER A 53 -7.30 0.73 -22.69
CA SER A 53 -7.96 1.84 -22.01
C SER A 53 -7.18 2.28 -20.78
N ALA A 54 -7.28 3.56 -20.44
CA ALA A 54 -6.77 4.05 -19.16
C ALA A 54 -7.61 3.50 -18.00
N GLY A 55 -6.95 3.20 -16.89
CA GLY A 55 -7.57 2.83 -15.63
C GLY A 55 -6.83 3.44 -14.45
N LEU A 56 -7.46 3.39 -13.27
CA LEU A 56 -6.94 3.95 -12.04
C LEU A 56 -5.88 3.05 -11.42
N VAL A 57 -4.75 3.66 -11.07
CA VAL A 57 -3.69 3.06 -10.27
C VAL A 57 -3.45 3.90 -9.01
N PRO A 58 -3.06 3.29 -7.89
CA PRO A 58 -2.68 4.05 -6.70
C PRO A 58 -1.46 4.90 -7.02
N SER A 59 -1.54 6.19 -6.67
CA SER A 59 -0.39 7.10 -6.74
C SER A 59 0.71 6.70 -5.75
N GLN A 60 1.91 7.22 -5.96
CA GLN A 60 3.00 7.06 -5.00
C GLN A 60 2.63 7.57 -3.59
N LEU A 61 1.96 8.72 -3.50
CA LEU A 61 1.54 9.29 -2.22
C LEU A 61 0.54 8.40 -1.48
N LEU A 62 -0.44 7.83 -2.19
CA LEU A 62 -1.40 6.90 -1.59
C LEU A 62 -0.69 5.65 -1.05
N GLU A 63 0.26 5.13 -1.81
CA GLU A 63 1.04 3.96 -1.42
C GLU A 63 1.97 4.23 -0.22
N GLU A 64 2.60 5.41 -0.16
CA GLU A 64 3.39 5.84 0.99
C GLU A 64 2.54 5.97 2.26
N LYS A 65 1.33 6.54 2.14
CA LYS A 65 0.37 6.59 3.26
C LYS A 65 0.04 5.17 3.75
N ARG A 66 -0.32 4.24 2.85
CA ARG A 66 -0.61 2.84 3.21
C ARG A 66 0.51 2.22 4.02
N LYS A 67 1.76 2.40 3.58
CA LYS A 67 2.96 1.89 4.27
C LYS A 67 3.20 2.57 5.62
N ALA A 68 2.93 3.87 5.74
CA ALA A 68 3.10 4.62 6.98
C ALA A 68 2.07 4.23 8.07
N PHE A 69 0.87 3.81 7.67
CA PHE A 69 -0.21 3.41 8.59
C PHE A 69 -0.18 1.94 9.01
N VAL A 70 0.74 1.11 8.47
CA VAL A 70 1.01 -0.21 9.04
C VAL A 70 1.71 0.00 10.37
N LYS A 71 0.96 -0.08 11.48
CA LYS A 71 1.55 -0.09 12.83
C LYS A 71 2.67 -1.12 12.86
N ARG A 72 3.86 -0.70 13.32
CA ARG A 72 4.89 -1.62 13.84
C ARG A 72 4.37 -2.25 15.13
N ASP A 73 3.37 -3.12 15.06
CA ASP A 73 3.03 -3.99 16.17
C ASP A 73 4.04 -5.14 16.18
N GLY A 74 5.16 -4.93 16.88
CA GLY A 74 6.26 -5.88 16.92
C GLY A 74 7.26 -5.70 18.07
N GLU A 75 6.99 -4.87 19.07
CA GLU A 75 7.71 -4.98 20.35
C GLU A 75 6.94 -5.95 21.26
N VAL A 76 7.05 -7.25 20.96
CA VAL A 76 6.81 -8.28 21.98
C VAL A 76 8.12 -8.42 22.75
N THR A 77 8.20 -7.81 23.92
CA THR A 77 9.24 -8.16 24.90
C THR A 77 8.77 -9.42 25.63
N PRO A 78 9.49 -10.55 25.53
CA PRO A 78 9.14 -11.73 26.30
C PRO A 78 9.57 -11.51 27.76
N GLY A 79 8.60 -11.52 28.65
CA GLY A 79 8.67 -11.97 30.05
C GLY A 79 9.93 -11.61 30.88
N ALA A 80 9.78 -10.64 31.76
CA ALA A 80 10.46 -10.66 33.05
C ALA A 80 9.40 -10.71 34.15
N GLY A 81 8.92 -11.92 34.42
CA GLY A 81 8.31 -12.23 35.70
C GLY A 81 9.42 -12.21 36.75
N THR A 82 9.47 -11.17 37.58
CA THR A 82 10.17 -11.21 38.86
C THR A 82 9.14 -11.01 39.96
N GLY A 83 8.45 -12.10 40.27
CA GLY A 83 7.93 -12.31 41.60
C GLY A 83 9.11 -12.66 42.51
N THR A 84 9.49 -11.73 43.38
CA THR A 84 10.30 -12.04 44.57
C THR A 84 9.73 -11.27 45.75
N ALA A 85 9.34 -12.06 46.75
CA ALA A 85 8.73 -11.68 48.01
C ALA A 85 9.71 -11.00 48.99
N LEU A 86 9.17 -10.10 49.83
CA LEU A 86 9.46 -9.88 51.27
C LEU A 86 8.83 -8.52 51.66
N ARG A 87 8.20 -8.27 52.82
CA ARG A 87 8.24 -8.92 54.12
C ARG A 87 7.07 -8.38 54.97
N ALA A 88 6.35 -9.24 55.68
CA ALA A 88 5.43 -8.86 56.76
C ALA A 88 5.88 -9.55 58.06
N GLY A 89 5.80 -8.83 59.18
CA GLY A 89 5.82 -9.40 60.53
C GLY A 89 7.12 -9.21 61.32
N GLY A 90 6.98 -8.49 62.44
CA GLY A 90 8.00 -8.24 63.46
C GLY A 90 7.69 -6.94 64.19
#